data_AF-A0A014NN60-F1
#
_entry.id   AF-A0A014NN60-F1
#
_cell.length_a   1.000
_cell.length_b   1.000
_cell.length_c   1.000
_cell.angle_alpha   90.00
_cell.angle_beta   90.00
_cell.angle_gamma   90.00
#
_symmetry.space_group_name_H-M   'P 1'
#
loop_
_entity.id
_entity.type
_entity.pdbx_description
1 polymer ?
#
loop_
_entity_poly.entity_id
_entity_poly.type
_entity_poly.pdbx_seq_one_letter_code
_entity_poly.pdbx_strand_id
1 'polypeptide(L)'
;MLAIGLLAAGATLTGLLPHHAQAAPAEDAVAELQHDWESIRYQAPAPERSQRFEALAAKAHKVSAAHPGQPEPLVWEGIIVSSLAGEKGGLGALGLAKQAKALYEAAIAINGDALEGSAYNSLGVLYYKVPGWPVGFGDKAKAKELLQKALSLNPKGIDPNFFYGEYLVETKQPDQAIPYLERALQAPTRPGRQIADAGRREEIRSLLDKIKPH
;
A
#
# COMPACT_ATOMS: atom_id res chain seq x y z
N MET A 1 -71.85 -15.57 43.35
CA MET A 1 -71.32 -14.18 43.40
C MET A 1 -69.81 -14.31 43.33
N LEU A 2 -69.19 -14.08 42.15
CA LEU A 2 -68.35 -12.90 41.84
C LEU A 2 -67.14 -12.77 42.82
N ALA A 3 -65.87 -12.74 42.43
CA ALA A 3 -65.30 -12.03 41.28
C ALA A 3 -63.94 -12.57 40.81
N ILE A 4 -63.63 -12.22 39.56
CA ILE A 4 -62.42 -12.44 38.75
C ILE A 4 -61.53 -11.17 38.82
N GLY A 5 -60.20 -11.33 38.68
CA GLY A 5 -59.25 -10.29 38.21
C GLY A 5 -57.81 -10.56 38.69
N LEU A 6 -56.87 -11.10 37.90
CA LEU A 6 -56.02 -10.48 36.83
C LEU A 6 -55.43 -9.12 37.27
N LEU A 7 -54.14 -8.77 37.18
CA LEU A 7 -53.01 -9.13 36.31
C LEU A 7 -51.70 -8.74 37.02
N ALA A 8 -50.67 -9.60 36.99
CA ALA A 8 -49.29 -9.19 37.28
C ALA A 8 -48.62 -8.73 35.97
N ALA A 9 -48.34 -7.44 35.83
CA ALA A 9 -47.61 -6.88 34.70
C ALA A 9 -46.10 -7.12 34.89
N GLY A 10 -45.56 -8.15 34.27
CA GLY A 10 -44.12 -8.37 34.14
C GLY A 10 -43.56 -7.54 32.99
N ALA A 11 -42.81 -6.47 33.30
CA ALA A 11 -42.06 -5.72 32.31
C ALA A 11 -40.84 -6.54 31.85
N THR A 12 -40.91 -7.14 30.66
CA THR A 12 -39.74 -7.75 30.03
C THR A 12 -38.90 -6.67 29.35
N LEU A 13 -37.84 -6.22 30.03
CA LEU A 13 -36.73 -5.49 29.41
C LEU A 13 -35.99 -6.44 28.47
N THR A 14 -36.30 -6.39 27.18
CA THR A 14 -35.48 -6.97 26.11
C THR A 14 -34.19 -6.15 26.00
N GLY A 15 -33.13 -6.59 26.68
CA GLY A 15 -31.80 -6.04 26.50
C GLY A 15 -31.32 -6.30 25.07
N LEU A 16 -31.25 -5.26 24.23
CA LEU A 16 -30.44 -5.29 23.02
C LEU A 16 -28.98 -5.42 23.44
N LEU A 17 -28.43 -6.62 23.38
CA LEU A 17 -26.99 -6.82 23.42
C LEU A 17 -26.40 -6.16 22.15
N PRO A 18 -25.43 -5.25 22.28
CA PRO A 18 -24.77 -4.68 21.10
C PRO A 18 -24.13 -5.83 20.32
N HIS A 19 -24.55 -6.04 19.08
CA HIS A 19 -23.79 -6.86 18.16
C HIS A 19 -22.46 -6.15 17.92
N HIS A 20 -21.41 -6.63 18.59
CA HIS A 20 -20.06 -6.36 18.16
C HIS A 20 -19.91 -6.97 16.77
N ALA A 21 -20.05 -6.14 15.75
CA ALA A 21 -19.66 -6.50 14.40
C ALA A 21 -18.16 -6.83 14.46
N GLN A 22 -17.84 -8.12 14.44
CA GLN A 22 -16.47 -8.57 14.39
C GLN A 22 -15.90 -8.11 13.04
N ALA A 23 -14.83 -7.32 13.08
CA ALA A 23 -14.14 -6.91 11.87
C ALA A 23 -13.74 -8.16 11.08
N ALA A 24 -13.84 -8.10 9.75
CA ALA A 24 -13.35 -9.16 8.88
C ALA A 24 -11.88 -9.49 9.22
N PRO A 25 -11.39 -10.71 8.98
CA PRO A 25 -9.98 -11.01 9.13
C PRO A 25 -9.13 -9.99 8.38
N ALA A 26 -8.00 -9.59 8.97
CA ALA A 26 -7.15 -8.56 8.38
C ALA A 26 -6.63 -9.00 7.01
N GLU A 27 -6.41 -10.31 6.79
CA GLU A 27 -6.02 -10.82 5.49
C GLU A 27 -7.07 -10.55 4.40
N ASP A 28 -8.35 -10.79 4.70
CA ASP A 28 -9.46 -10.57 3.76
C ASP A 28 -9.61 -9.07 3.44
N ALA A 29 -9.58 -8.23 4.48
CA ALA A 29 -9.68 -6.79 4.31
C ALA A 29 -8.50 -6.23 3.52
N VAL A 30 -7.29 -6.72 3.77
CA VAL A 30 -6.10 -6.37 2.99
C VAL A 30 -6.26 -6.83 1.55
N ALA A 31 -6.69 -8.07 1.29
CA ALA A 31 -6.89 -8.61 -0.06
C ALA A 31 -7.83 -7.73 -0.90
N GLU A 32 -8.93 -7.27 -0.30
CA GLU A 32 -9.87 -6.34 -0.93
C GLU A 32 -9.19 -5.01 -1.30
N LEU A 33 -8.40 -4.43 -0.40
CA LEU A 33 -7.61 -3.22 -0.69
C LEU A 33 -6.62 -3.43 -1.85
N GLN A 34 -6.00 -4.61 -1.96
CA GLN A 34 -5.07 -4.89 -3.07
C GLN A 34 -5.79 -4.93 -4.42
N HIS A 35 -6.97 -5.56 -4.47
CA HIS A 35 -7.80 -5.66 -5.67
C HIS A 35 -8.32 -4.30 -6.11
N ASP A 36 -8.82 -3.49 -5.17
CA ASP A 36 -9.26 -2.14 -5.45
C ASP A 36 -8.09 -1.28 -5.96
N TRP A 37 -6.93 -1.37 -5.31
CA TRP A 37 -5.73 -0.61 -5.70
C TRP A 37 -5.28 -0.96 -7.12
N GLU A 38 -5.20 -2.24 -7.49
CA GLU A 38 -4.72 -2.64 -8.81
C GLU A 38 -5.69 -2.28 -9.93
N SER A 39 -7.01 -2.34 -9.66
CA SER A 39 -8.02 -1.87 -10.60
C SER A 39 -7.88 -0.37 -10.85
N ILE A 40 -7.72 0.44 -9.79
CA ILE A 40 -7.54 1.89 -9.94
C ILE A 40 -6.20 2.20 -10.65
N ARG A 41 -5.10 1.58 -10.22
CA ARG A 41 -3.76 1.87 -10.73
C ARG A 41 -3.60 1.52 -12.21
N TYR A 42 -4.13 0.37 -12.62
CA TYR A 42 -3.81 -0.21 -13.93
C TYR A 42 -4.98 -0.20 -14.92
N GLN A 43 -6.23 -0.09 -14.47
CA GLN A 43 -7.40 -0.20 -15.36
C GLN A 43 -8.23 1.08 -15.41
N ALA A 44 -8.30 1.88 -14.34
CA ALA A 44 -9.09 3.09 -14.35
C ALA A 44 -8.52 4.18 -15.28
N PRO A 45 -9.37 4.97 -15.96
CA PRO A 45 -8.96 6.13 -16.73
C PRO A 45 -8.21 7.14 -15.85
N ALA A 46 -7.11 7.71 -16.34
CA ALA A 46 -6.28 8.64 -15.57
C ALA A 46 -7.04 9.79 -14.89
N PRO A 47 -8.02 10.47 -15.55
CA PRO A 47 -8.77 11.56 -14.91
C PRO A 47 -9.59 11.14 -13.69
N GLU A 48 -9.93 9.85 -13.56
CA GLU A 48 -10.74 9.33 -12.46
C GLU A 48 -9.90 8.81 -11.28
N ARG A 49 -8.60 8.58 -11.48
CA ARG A 49 -7.76 7.87 -10.50
C ARG A 49 -7.63 8.60 -9.18
N SER A 50 -7.42 9.93 -9.19
CA SER A 50 -7.30 10.72 -7.96
C SER A 50 -8.54 10.56 -7.07
N GLN A 51 -9.74 10.73 -7.63
CA GLN A 51 -10.99 10.61 -6.87
C GLN A 51 -11.19 9.17 -6.34
N ARG A 52 -10.90 8.15 -7.17
CA ARG A 52 -11.02 6.76 -6.75
C ARG A 52 -10.03 6.40 -5.64
N PHE A 53 -8.78 6.89 -5.71
CA PHE A 53 -7.79 6.68 -4.65
C PHE A 53 -8.12 7.46 -3.37
N GLU A 54 -8.79 8.62 -3.43
CA GLU A 54 -9.30 9.30 -2.23
C GLU A 54 -10.29 8.42 -1.47
N ALA A 55 -11.27 7.85 -2.19
CA ALA A 55 -12.24 6.93 -1.60
C ALA A 55 -11.56 5.68 -1.04
N LEU A 56 -10.60 5.11 -1.77
CA LEU A 56 -9.85 3.94 -1.30
C LEU A 56 -8.95 4.25 -0.10
N ALA A 57 -8.34 5.44 -0.02
CA ALA A 57 -7.55 5.86 1.13
C ALA A 57 -8.42 5.96 2.39
N ALA A 58 -9.63 6.52 2.28
CA ALA A 58 -10.58 6.56 3.39
C ALA A 58 -11.03 5.16 3.84
N LYS A 59 -11.20 4.21 2.90
CA LYS A 59 -11.48 2.81 3.20
C LYS A 59 -10.29 2.15 3.92
N ALA A 60 -9.07 2.30 3.39
CA ALA A 60 -7.86 1.73 3.95
C ALA A 60 -7.60 2.21 5.39
N HIS A 61 -7.85 3.50 5.66
CA HIS A 61 -7.74 4.05 7.01
C HIS A 61 -8.72 3.39 8.01
N LYS A 62 -9.96 3.11 7.58
CA LYS A 62 -10.92 2.39 8.44
C LYS A 62 -10.43 0.96 8.72
N VAL A 63 -9.84 0.30 7.73
CA VAL A 63 -9.27 -1.05 7.88
C VAL A 63 -8.10 -1.01 8.88
N SER A 64 -7.11 -0.13 8.71
CA SER A 64 -5.98 -0.05 9.63
C SER A 64 -6.40 0.30 11.06
N ALA A 65 -7.37 1.20 11.23
CA ALA A 65 -7.92 1.56 12.54
C ALA A 65 -8.67 0.39 13.22
N ALA A 66 -9.30 -0.49 12.45
CA ALA A 66 -9.99 -1.68 12.96
C ALA A 66 -9.04 -2.84 13.30
N HIS A 67 -7.78 -2.78 12.86
CA HIS A 67 -6.77 -3.82 13.06
C HIS A 67 -5.50 -3.27 13.74
N PRO A 68 -5.61 -2.72 14.97
CA PRO A 68 -4.46 -2.15 15.67
C PRO A 68 -3.38 -3.21 15.94
N GLY A 69 -2.12 -2.82 15.80
CA GLY A 69 -0.97 -3.71 16.03
C GLY A 69 -0.68 -4.70 14.91
N GLN A 70 -1.38 -4.60 13.77
CA GLN A 70 -1.09 -5.39 12.58
C GLN A 70 -0.40 -4.51 11.52
N PRO A 71 0.76 -4.93 11.00
CA PRO A 71 1.51 -4.13 10.03
C PRO A 71 0.87 -4.14 8.64
N GLU A 72 0.22 -5.22 8.21
CA GLU A 72 -0.27 -5.39 6.84
C GLU A 72 -1.30 -4.32 6.44
N PRO A 73 -2.32 -3.99 7.27
CA PRO A 73 -3.23 -2.88 6.99
C PRO A 73 -2.54 -1.52 6.88
N LEU A 74 -1.55 -1.25 7.73
CA LEU A 74 -0.78 0.00 7.71
C LEU A 74 0.06 0.12 6.44
N VAL A 75 0.69 -0.97 6.00
CA VAL A 75 1.44 -1.01 4.74
C VAL A 75 0.53 -0.68 3.57
N TRP A 76 -0.66 -1.29 3.50
CA TRP A 76 -1.59 -1.05 2.40
C TRP A 76 -2.21 0.34 2.41
N GLU A 77 -2.55 0.87 3.59
CA GLU A 77 -2.94 2.28 3.71
C GLU A 77 -1.82 3.20 3.18
N GLY A 78 -0.56 2.95 3.57
CA GLY A 78 0.59 3.70 3.07
C GLY A 78 0.72 3.63 1.54
N ILE A 79 0.57 2.45 0.95
CA ILE A 79 0.65 2.25 -0.52
C ILE A 79 -0.45 3.05 -1.23
N ILE A 80 -1.67 3.01 -0.71
CA ILE A 80 -2.82 3.73 -1.28
C ILE A 80 -2.64 5.24 -1.13
N VAL A 81 -2.24 5.73 0.04
CA VAL A 81 -2.02 7.15 0.32
C VAL A 81 -0.87 7.71 -0.52
N SER A 82 0.23 6.97 -0.68
CA SER A 82 1.34 7.38 -1.55
C SER A 82 0.99 7.32 -3.04
N SER A 83 0.13 6.39 -3.46
CA SER A 83 -0.42 6.36 -4.83
C SER A 83 -1.29 7.59 -5.09
N LEU A 84 -2.16 7.95 -4.14
CA LEU A 84 -2.96 9.18 -4.20
C LEU A 84 -2.07 10.44 -4.30
N ALA A 85 -0.97 10.48 -3.55
CA ALA A 85 0.00 11.57 -3.64
C ALA A 85 0.55 11.71 -5.07
N GLY A 86 0.87 10.58 -5.72
CA GLY A 86 1.34 10.55 -7.11
C GLY A 86 0.31 11.06 -8.10
N GLU A 87 -0.96 10.71 -7.94
CA GLU A 87 -2.03 11.17 -8.84
C GLU A 87 -2.37 12.67 -8.63
N LYS A 88 -2.29 13.19 -7.40
CA LYS A 88 -2.57 14.61 -7.11
C LYS A 88 -1.45 15.56 -7.54
N GLY A 89 -0.20 15.16 -7.33
CA GLY A 89 0.94 16.05 -7.51
C GLY A 89 0.88 17.32 -6.64
N GLY A 90 1.75 18.28 -6.95
CA GLY A 90 1.78 19.61 -6.32
C GLY A 90 1.94 19.59 -4.79
N LEU A 91 1.44 20.64 -4.13
CA LEU A 91 1.57 20.80 -2.68
C LEU A 91 0.77 19.76 -1.87
N GLY A 92 -0.35 19.28 -2.42
CA GLY A 92 -1.18 18.24 -1.79
C GLY A 92 -0.47 16.88 -1.70
N ALA A 93 0.41 16.57 -2.67
CA ALA A 93 1.18 15.33 -2.68
C ALA A 93 2.15 15.22 -1.50
N LEU A 94 2.77 16.32 -1.07
CA LEU A 94 3.77 16.28 0.00
C LEU A 94 3.16 15.91 1.36
N GLY A 95 1.96 16.42 1.67
CA GLY A 95 1.24 16.06 2.90
C GLY A 95 0.91 14.57 2.94
N LEU A 96 0.39 14.04 1.83
CA LEU A 96 0.08 12.62 1.68
C LEU A 96 1.35 11.76 1.73
N ALA A 97 2.45 12.19 1.12
CA ALA A 97 3.72 11.47 1.19
C ALA A 97 4.26 11.40 2.64
N LYS A 98 4.09 12.45 3.44
CA LYS A 98 4.45 12.45 4.87
C LYS A 98 3.55 11.50 5.68
N GLN A 99 2.25 11.46 5.36
CA GLN A 99 1.31 10.51 5.97
C GLN A 99 1.70 9.06 5.63
N ALA A 100 1.95 8.75 4.35
CA ALA A 100 2.39 7.42 3.93
C ALA A 100 3.72 7.02 4.58
N LYS A 101 4.67 7.95 4.70
CA LYS A 101 5.93 7.73 5.44
C LYS A 101 5.66 7.28 6.88
N ALA A 102 4.80 7.99 7.62
CA ALA A 102 4.48 7.65 9.00
C ALA A 102 3.81 6.26 9.13
N LEU A 103 2.94 5.90 8.18
CA LEU A 103 2.31 4.58 8.12
C LEU A 103 3.33 3.46 7.91
N TYR A 104 4.28 3.64 6.99
CA TYR A 104 5.36 2.66 6.77
C TYR A 104 6.30 2.54 7.97
N GLU A 105 6.65 3.67 8.62
CA GLU A 105 7.47 3.66 9.83
C GLU A 105 6.77 2.92 10.98
N ALA A 106 5.46 3.13 11.16
CA ALA A 106 4.67 2.40 12.12
C ALA A 106 4.60 0.90 11.81
N ALA A 107 4.39 0.51 10.55
CA ALA A 107 4.39 -0.89 10.14
C ALA A 107 5.74 -1.56 10.38
N ILE A 108 6.85 -0.87 10.05
CA ILE A 108 8.21 -1.35 10.29
C ILE A 108 8.48 -1.57 11.77
N ALA A 109 8.01 -0.65 12.63
CA ALA A 109 8.17 -0.76 14.08
C ALA A 109 7.40 -1.94 14.68
N ILE A 110 6.27 -2.33 14.09
CA ILE A 110 5.50 -3.51 14.50
C ILE A 110 6.17 -4.80 14.01
N ASN A 111 6.37 -4.92 12.70
CA ASN A 111 7.09 -6.03 12.07
C ASN A 111 7.50 -5.63 10.64
N GLY A 112 8.75 -5.20 10.46
CA GLY A 112 9.26 -4.79 9.16
C GLY A 112 9.38 -5.91 8.12
N ASP A 113 9.33 -7.18 8.52
CA ASP A 113 9.42 -8.31 7.59
C ASP A 113 8.03 -8.70 7.03
N ALA A 114 6.95 -8.12 7.57
CA ALA A 114 5.59 -8.31 7.08
C ALA A 114 5.47 -7.98 5.58
N LEU A 115 4.65 -8.76 4.88
CA LEU A 115 4.50 -8.68 3.41
C LEU A 115 5.85 -8.71 2.68
N GLU A 116 6.77 -9.55 3.17
CA GLU A 116 8.11 -9.73 2.61
C GLU A 116 8.91 -8.42 2.49
N GLY A 117 8.76 -7.52 3.48
CA GLY A 117 9.48 -6.24 3.50
C GLY A 117 8.87 -5.12 2.66
N SER A 118 7.59 -5.22 2.31
CA SER A 118 6.90 -4.23 1.46
C SER A 118 6.95 -2.80 2.03
N ALA A 119 6.92 -2.64 3.36
CA ALA A 119 7.06 -1.34 4.02
C ALA A 119 8.41 -0.67 3.72
N TYR A 120 9.51 -1.43 3.79
CA TYR A 120 10.85 -0.93 3.44
C TYR A 120 10.91 -0.52 1.97
N ASN A 121 10.37 -1.34 1.08
CA ASN A 121 10.33 -1.05 -0.34
C ASN A 121 9.62 0.29 -0.62
N SER A 122 8.40 0.42 -0.12
CA SER A 122 7.54 1.58 -0.39
C SER A 122 8.06 2.86 0.29
N LEU A 123 8.63 2.74 1.50
CA LEU A 123 9.29 3.87 2.16
C LEU A 123 10.54 4.32 1.38
N GLY A 124 11.33 3.36 0.87
CA GLY A 124 12.47 3.63 0.00
C GLY A 124 12.07 4.41 -1.24
N VAL A 125 10.94 4.07 -1.87
CA VAL A 125 10.36 4.81 -3.00
C VAL A 125 10.10 6.27 -2.66
N LEU A 126 9.45 6.54 -1.52
CA LEU A 126 9.21 7.92 -1.09
C LEU A 126 10.51 8.71 -0.94
N TYR A 127 11.56 8.10 -0.37
CA TYR A 127 12.82 8.78 -0.14
C TYR A 127 13.55 9.22 -1.42
N TYR A 128 13.40 8.53 -2.56
CA TYR A 128 14.00 9.00 -3.82
C TYR A 128 13.05 9.78 -4.74
N LYS A 129 11.73 9.68 -4.55
CA LYS A 129 10.73 10.42 -5.34
C LYS A 129 10.34 11.77 -4.73
N VAL A 130 10.38 11.93 -3.41
CA VAL A 130 10.02 13.18 -2.72
C VAL A 130 11.21 14.16 -2.71
N PRO A 131 10.99 15.49 -2.83
CA PRO A 131 12.05 16.48 -2.67
C PRO A 131 12.75 16.39 -1.31
N GLY A 132 14.04 16.73 -1.26
CA GLY A 132 14.80 16.83 -0.02
C GLY A 132 14.48 18.09 0.80
N TRP A 133 15.28 18.29 1.86
CA TRP A 133 15.22 19.50 2.70
C TRP A 133 15.47 20.77 1.87
N PRO A 134 14.77 21.90 2.14
CA PRO A 134 13.82 22.13 3.25
C PRO A 134 12.36 21.80 2.95
N VAL A 135 12.04 21.38 1.72
CA VAL A 135 10.63 21.21 1.30
C VAL A 135 10.09 19.86 1.75
N GLY A 136 10.83 18.78 1.52
CA GLY A 136 10.42 17.43 1.87
C GLY A 136 11.46 16.68 2.68
N PHE A 137 11.38 15.34 2.63
CA PHE A 137 12.23 14.43 3.39
C PHE A 137 13.05 13.50 2.51
N GLY A 138 13.10 13.77 1.19
CA GLY A 138 13.84 12.96 0.24
C GLY A 138 15.31 12.83 0.62
N ASP A 139 15.82 11.61 0.56
CA ASP A 139 17.20 11.23 0.86
C ASP A 139 17.53 9.96 0.05
N LYS A 140 18.33 10.13 -1.01
CA LYS A 140 18.69 9.03 -1.91
C LYS A 140 19.55 7.97 -1.23
N ALA A 141 20.37 8.35 -0.25
CA ALA A 141 21.16 7.37 0.52
C ALA A 141 20.23 6.51 1.38
N LYS A 142 19.26 7.15 2.06
CA LYS A 142 18.27 6.42 2.84
C LYS A 142 17.38 5.54 1.98
N ALA A 143 16.98 6.02 0.80
CA ALA A 143 16.24 5.22 -0.18
C ALA A 143 16.99 3.93 -0.55
N LYS A 144 18.30 4.03 -0.82
CA LYS A 144 19.14 2.87 -1.16
C LYS A 144 19.15 1.83 -0.04
N GLU A 145 19.37 2.25 1.21
CA GLU A 145 19.39 1.35 2.37
C GLU A 145 18.08 0.55 2.49
N LEU A 146 16.94 1.26 2.38
CA LEU A 146 15.61 0.67 2.52
C LEU A 146 15.27 -0.29 1.37
N LEU A 147 15.58 0.10 0.13
CA LEU A 147 15.35 -0.76 -1.03
C LEU A 147 16.24 -2.00 -1.00
N GLN A 148 17.49 -1.88 -0.55
CA GLN A 148 18.38 -3.04 -0.35
C GLN A 148 17.87 -3.97 0.76
N LYS A 149 17.33 -3.41 1.86
CA LYS A 149 16.66 -4.22 2.88
C LYS A 149 15.45 -4.96 2.31
N ALA A 150 14.61 -4.30 1.52
CA ALA A 150 13.48 -4.97 0.85
C ALA A 150 13.93 -6.08 -0.11
N LEU A 151 14.98 -5.85 -0.91
CA LEU A 151 15.57 -6.89 -1.76
C LEU A 151 16.11 -8.08 -0.96
N SER A 152 16.70 -7.85 0.21
CA SER A 152 17.21 -8.94 1.05
C SER A 152 16.09 -9.83 1.59
N LEU A 153 14.91 -9.27 1.82
CA LEU A 153 13.73 -9.99 2.29
C LEU A 153 12.99 -10.69 1.15
N ASN A 154 12.95 -10.07 -0.03
CA ASN A 154 12.27 -10.62 -1.20
C ASN A 154 13.12 -10.50 -2.48
N PRO A 155 14.18 -11.31 -2.61
CA PRO A 155 15.16 -11.16 -3.69
C PRO A 155 14.63 -11.53 -5.08
N LYS A 156 13.53 -12.29 -5.13
CA LYS A 156 12.88 -12.72 -6.38
C LYS A 156 11.57 -11.97 -6.68
N GLY A 157 11.17 -11.06 -5.79
CA GLY A 157 9.93 -10.31 -5.91
C GLY A 157 9.97 -9.29 -7.05
N ILE A 158 8.82 -9.12 -7.70
CA ILE A 158 8.66 -8.17 -8.82
C ILE A 158 8.88 -6.73 -8.36
N ASP A 159 8.24 -6.32 -7.25
CA ASP A 159 8.25 -4.94 -6.78
C ASP A 159 9.66 -4.52 -6.27
N PRO A 160 10.34 -5.24 -5.36
CA PRO A 160 11.66 -4.85 -4.88
C PRO A 160 12.72 -4.73 -5.99
N ASN A 161 12.70 -5.67 -6.95
CA ASN A 161 13.61 -5.60 -8.10
C ASN A 161 13.26 -4.44 -9.04
N PHE A 162 11.97 -4.19 -9.30
CA PHE A 162 11.55 -3.04 -10.11
C PHE A 162 11.97 -1.72 -9.47
N PHE A 163 11.64 -1.49 -8.21
CA PHE A 163 11.88 -0.20 -7.55
C PHE A 163 13.35 0.05 -7.29
N TYR A 164 14.17 -0.97 -7.03
CA TYR A 164 15.61 -0.78 -6.99
C TYR A 164 16.20 -0.48 -8.37
N GLY A 165 15.69 -1.13 -9.43
CA GLY A 165 16.02 -0.77 -10.81
C GLY A 165 15.66 0.68 -11.12
N GLU A 166 14.44 1.11 -10.78
CA GLU A 166 13.99 2.50 -10.97
C GLU A 166 14.87 3.48 -10.18
N TYR A 167 15.18 3.19 -8.92
CA TYR A 167 16.11 3.99 -8.11
C TYR A 167 17.47 4.15 -8.79
N LEU A 168 18.03 3.08 -9.37
CA LEU A 168 19.31 3.14 -10.09
C LEU A 168 19.22 4.06 -11.31
N VAL A 169 18.12 3.99 -12.09
CA VAL A 169 17.89 4.90 -13.22
C VAL A 169 17.78 6.36 -12.76
N GLU A 170 16.98 6.63 -11.72
CA GLU A 170 16.76 7.98 -11.15
C GLU A 170 18.03 8.56 -10.51
N THR A 171 18.98 7.69 -10.14
CA THR A 171 20.30 8.06 -9.62
C THR A 171 21.41 7.96 -10.66
N LYS A 172 21.07 7.96 -11.95
CA LYS A 172 21.99 8.03 -13.09
C LYS A 172 22.93 6.83 -13.21
N GLN A 173 22.43 5.65 -12.85
CA GLN A 173 23.12 4.36 -12.96
C GLN A 173 22.31 3.34 -13.80
N PRO A 174 21.90 3.68 -15.05
CA PRO A 174 21.00 2.83 -15.84
C PRO A 174 21.59 1.45 -16.17
N ASP A 175 22.90 1.35 -16.43
CA ASP A 175 23.54 0.07 -16.72
C ASP A 175 23.42 -0.94 -15.56
N GLN A 176 23.48 -0.43 -14.32
CA GLN A 176 23.31 -1.26 -13.13
C GLN A 176 21.83 -1.65 -12.91
N ALA A 177 20.88 -0.91 -13.47
CA ALA A 177 19.45 -1.16 -13.30
C ALA A 177 18.97 -2.38 -14.11
N ILE A 178 19.54 -2.59 -15.29
CA ILE A 178 19.15 -3.65 -16.24
C ILE A 178 18.99 -5.03 -15.57
N PRO A 179 19.99 -5.58 -14.84
CA PRO A 179 19.85 -6.90 -14.24
C PRO A 179 18.73 -7.01 -13.19
N TYR A 180 18.38 -5.92 -12.50
CA TYR A 180 17.26 -5.92 -11.55
C TYR A 180 15.92 -5.88 -12.29
N LEU A 181 15.80 -5.05 -13.32
CA LEU A 181 14.58 -4.97 -14.13
C LEU A 181 14.31 -6.28 -14.88
N GLU A 182 15.35 -6.93 -15.41
CA GLU A 182 15.23 -8.26 -16.02
C GLU A 182 14.80 -9.34 -15.01
N ARG A 183 15.33 -9.30 -13.78
CA ARG A 183 14.86 -10.17 -12.69
C ARG A 183 13.40 -9.90 -12.34
N ALA A 184 12.98 -8.63 -12.31
CA ALA A 184 11.59 -8.26 -12.08
C ALA A 184 10.66 -8.82 -13.17
N LEU A 185 11.07 -8.80 -14.45
CA LEU A 185 10.32 -9.43 -15.54
C LEU A 185 10.17 -10.95 -15.40
N GLN A 186 11.13 -11.61 -14.77
CA GLN A 186 11.13 -13.06 -14.54
C GLN A 186 10.55 -13.46 -13.17
N ALA A 187 10.17 -12.50 -12.33
CA ALA A 187 9.61 -12.77 -11.00
C ALA A 187 8.39 -13.72 -11.09
N PRO A 188 8.19 -14.64 -10.13
CA PRO A 188 7.00 -15.48 -10.09
C PRO A 188 5.71 -14.66 -10.06
N THR A 189 4.65 -15.16 -10.70
CA THR A 189 3.30 -14.55 -10.57
C THR A 189 2.80 -14.73 -9.15
N ARG A 190 2.20 -13.67 -8.60
CA ARG A 190 1.54 -13.67 -7.30
C ARG A 190 0.08 -14.12 -7.47
N PRO A 191 -0.36 -15.22 -6.83
CA PRO A 191 -1.75 -15.66 -6.90
C PRO A 191 -2.71 -14.54 -6.47
N GLY A 192 -3.76 -14.31 -7.26
CA GLY A 192 -4.74 -13.25 -7.00
C GLY A 192 -4.26 -11.82 -7.30
N ARG A 193 -3.07 -11.64 -7.89
CA ARG A 193 -2.49 -10.31 -8.21
C ARG A 193 -2.11 -10.16 -9.69
N GLN A 194 -2.84 -10.84 -10.56
CA GLN A 194 -2.55 -10.90 -12.00
C GLN A 194 -2.62 -9.52 -12.66
N ILE A 195 -3.55 -8.64 -12.25
CA ILE A 195 -3.66 -7.28 -12.79
C ILE A 195 -2.44 -6.46 -12.37
N ALA A 196 -2.07 -6.49 -11.09
CA ALA A 196 -0.89 -5.79 -10.62
C ALA A 196 0.40 -6.29 -11.29
N ASP A 197 0.56 -7.60 -11.43
CA ASP A 197 1.75 -8.18 -12.06
C ASP A 197 1.84 -7.83 -13.55
N ALA A 198 0.73 -7.89 -14.28
CA ALA A 198 0.69 -7.49 -15.69
C ALA A 198 1.03 -6.01 -15.86
N GLY A 199 0.42 -5.14 -15.05
CA GLY A 199 0.68 -3.70 -15.07
C GLY A 199 2.13 -3.36 -14.72
N ARG A 200 2.68 -3.98 -13.67
CA ARG A 200 4.07 -3.79 -13.29
C ARG A 200 5.05 -4.29 -14.35
N ARG A 201 4.76 -5.40 -15.03
CA ARG A 201 5.57 -5.89 -16.15
C ARG A 201 5.63 -4.89 -17.29
N GLU A 202 4.52 -4.19 -17.56
CA GLU A 202 4.51 -3.15 -18.57
C GLU A 202 5.34 -1.93 -18.18
N GLU A 203 5.27 -1.51 -16.92
CA GLU A 203 6.14 -0.46 -16.38
C GLU A 203 7.62 -0.84 -16.47
N ILE A 204 7.96 -2.11 -16.20
CA ILE A 204 9.33 -2.61 -16.33
C ILE A 204 9.80 -2.58 -17.79
N ARG A 205 9.00 -3.06 -18.74
CA ARG A 205 9.33 -3.00 -20.18
C ARG A 205 9.54 -1.57 -20.64
N SER A 206 8.60 -0.69 -20.30
CA SER A 206 8.69 0.74 -20.62
C SER A 206 9.95 1.40 -20.04
N LEU A 207 10.41 0.99 -18.86
CA LEU A 207 11.64 1.50 -18.28
C LEU A 207 12.88 0.93 -18.97
N LEU A 208 12.88 -0.36 -19.32
CA LEU A 208 13.96 -0.99 -20.08
C LEU A 208 14.14 -0.37 -21.46
N ASP A 209 13.06 -0.12 -22.18
CA ASP A 209 13.08 0.49 -23.51
C ASP A 209 13.68 1.91 -23.50
N LYS A 210 13.55 2.62 -22.37
CA LYS A 210 14.13 3.96 -22.19
C LYS A 210 15.63 3.95 -21.92
N ILE A 211 16.16 2.87 -21.36
CA ILE A 211 17.56 2.82 -20.86
C ILE A 211 18.46 1.90 -21.66
N LYS A 212 17.92 0.94 -22.41
CA LYS A 212 18.72 0.09 -23.29
C LYS A 212 19.11 0.88 -24.54
N PRO A 213 20.41 0.95 -24.90
CA PRO A 213 20.82 1.55 -26.15
C PRO A 213 20.25 0.75 -27.33
N HIS A 214 19.75 1.46 -28.35
CA HIS A 214 19.34 0.88 -29.64
C HIS A 214 20.56 0.47 -30.47
#